data_AF-A0A6P0M8T5-F1
#
_entry.id   AF-A0A6P0M8T5-F1
#
_cell.length_a   1.000
_cell.length_b   1.000
_cell.length_c   1.000
_cell.angle_alpha   90.00
_cell.angle_beta   90.00
_cell.angle_gamma   90.00
#
_symmetry.space_group_name_H-M   'P 1'
#
loop_
_entity.id
_entity.type
_entity.pdbx_description
1 polymer ?
#
loop_
_entity_poly.entity_id
_entity_poly.type
_entity_poly.pdbx_seq_one_letter_code
_entity_poly.pdbx_strand_id
1 'polypeptide(L)'
;MASLRQIIPSPEPPTIEPPTILTPCQSVKCSEFASQKDAQALLDALPDDRFGLDPDNNSVACEGFFCLKTDCSTFDTQEKAQAVLDALPGDRFGLDPDGNGIACENLSSKNHPPTVKNKINNQNATVKSEFIYRVPDNTFSDPDGDSLTLSATLKNGSDLPKWLSFDSSTNTFSGIPTRKAIHPISLIADDGKGGTVSTVFRIRVSDV
;
A
#
# COMPACT_ATOMS: atom_id res chain seq x y z
N MET A 1 67.28 0.73 -2.27
CA MET A 1 66.35 -0.19 -2.94
C MET A 1 65.14 -0.37 -2.05
N ALA A 2 63.93 -0.13 -2.60
CA ALA A 2 62.61 -0.67 -2.23
C ALA A 2 62.18 -0.67 -0.74
N SER A 3 60.96 -0.35 -0.33
CA SER A 3 59.68 -0.04 -0.98
C SER A 3 58.77 0.49 0.14
N LEU A 4 58.25 1.71 0.04
CA LEU A 4 57.23 2.22 0.96
C LEU A 4 55.88 2.13 0.25
N ARG A 5 55.05 1.18 0.73
CA ARG A 5 53.67 1.01 0.34
C ARG A 5 52.88 2.28 0.66
N GLN A 6 52.20 2.84 -0.34
CA GLN A 6 51.19 3.87 -0.14
C GLN A 6 50.04 3.31 0.72
N ILE A 7 49.81 3.94 1.86
CA ILE A 7 48.59 3.80 2.66
C ILE A 7 47.65 4.88 2.12
N ILE A 8 46.56 4.47 1.48
CA ILE A 8 45.49 5.39 1.08
C ILE A 8 44.67 5.70 2.35
N PRO A 9 44.50 6.98 2.75
CA PRO A 9 43.66 7.32 3.89
C PRO A 9 42.18 7.04 3.57
N SER A 10 41.49 6.46 4.55
CA SER A 10 40.04 6.24 4.57
C SER A 10 39.31 7.58 4.38
N PRO A 11 38.17 7.64 3.66
CA PRO A 11 37.37 8.86 3.61
C PRO A 11 36.86 9.18 5.02
N GLU A 12 37.09 10.42 5.45
CA GLU A 12 36.57 10.94 6.71
C GLU A 12 35.03 11.02 6.67
N PRO A 13 34.34 10.71 7.79
CA PRO A 13 32.91 10.92 7.90
C PRO A 13 32.57 12.42 7.76
N PRO A 14 31.40 12.78 7.22
CA PRO A 14 31.01 14.17 7.05
C PRO A 14 31.02 14.88 8.41
N THR A 15 31.84 15.92 8.50
CA THR A 15 31.87 16.87 9.61
C THR A 15 30.53 17.59 9.65
N ILE A 16 29.67 17.21 10.59
CA ILE A 16 28.57 18.07 11.01
C ILE A 16 29.22 19.22 11.77
N GLU A 17 29.24 20.41 11.17
CA GLU A 17 29.75 21.60 11.85
C GLU A 17 28.94 21.82 13.14
N PRO A 18 29.62 22.08 14.28
CA PRO A 18 28.92 22.40 15.50
C PRO A 18 28.16 23.73 15.30
N PRO A 19 26.91 23.84 15.79
CA PRO A 19 26.16 25.08 15.67
C PRO A 19 26.95 26.20 16.35
N THR A 20 27.17 27.27 15.58
CA THR A 20 27.86 28.49 15.98
C THR A 20 27.33 28.97 17.32
N ILE A 21 28.21 29.04 18.33
CA ILE A 21 27.87 29.51 19.67
C ILE A 21 27.57 31.03 19.64
N LEU A 22 26.27 31.33 19.80
CA LEU A 22 25.65 32.44 20.55
C LEU A 22 25.90 33.90 20.12
N THR A 23 24.87 34.46 19.47
CA THR A 23 24.49 35.89 19.57
C THR A 23 23.40 36.02 20.67
N PRO A 24 23.42 37.04 21.54
CA PRO A 24 22.49 37.11 22.68
C PRO A 24 21.07 37.53 22.27
N CYS A 25 20.07 36.90 22.90
CA CYS A 25 18.65 37.27 22.94
C CYS A 25 17.94 37.47 21.59
N GLN A 26 17.72 36.40 20.84
CA GLN A 26 16.48 36.31 20.07
C GLN A 26 15.50 35.42 20.85
N SER A 27 14.29 35.93 21.06
CA SER A 27 13.16 35.17 21.59
C SER A 27 12.79 34.11 20.57
N VAL A 28 13.37 32.91 20.67
CA VAL A 28 13.08 31.82 19.75
C VAL A 28 11.65 31.35 20.01
N LYS A 29 10.74 31.65 19.10
CA LYS A 29 9.34 31.21 19.19
C LYS A 29 9.16 29.91 18.45
N CYS A 30 8.14 29.12 18.83
CA CYS A 30 7.78 27.91 18.10
C CYS A 30 7.57 28.13 16.59
N SER A 31 7.14 29.33 16.18
CA SER A 31 6.98 29.73 14.77
C SER A 31 8.26 29.85 13.95
N GLU A 32 9.43 29.79 14.59
CA GLU A 32 10.72 29.95 13.92
C GLU A 32 11.39 28.61 13.59
N PHE A 33 10.87 27.50 14.10
CA PHE A 33 11.39 26.17 13.77
C PHE A 33 10.73 25.64 12.48
N ALA A 34 11.50 24.89 11.70
CA ALA A 34 10.98 24.20 10.53
C ALA A 34 10.13 22.96 10.92
N SER A 35 10.35 22.40 12.11
CA SER A 35 9.64 21.22 12.60
C SER A 35 9.65 21.10 14.13
N GLN A 36 8.73 20.29 14.67
CA GLN A 36 8.74 19.89 16.08
C GLN A 36 10.07 19.22 16.47
N LYS A 37 10.67 18.44 15.57
CA LYS A 37 11.95 17.77 15.85
C LYS A 37 13.09 18.77 16.06
N ASP A 38 13.09 19.88 15.33
CA ASP A 38 14.10 20.93 15.47
C ASP A 38 13.88 21.73 16.77
N ALA A 39 12.62 21.98 17.12
CA ALA A 39 12.26 22.57 18.42
C ALA A 39 12.64 21.66 19.59
N GLN A 40 12.41 20.35 19.44
CA GLN A 40 12.74 19.32 20.43
C GLN A 40 14.26 19.21 20.61
N ALA A 41 15.04 19.21 19.52
CA ALA A 41 16.48 19.19 19.59
C ALA A 41 17.04 20.40 20.36
N LEU A 42 16.36 21.56 20.31
CA LEU A 42 16.75 22.72 21.11
C LEU A 42 16.37 22.57 22.58
N LEU A 43 15.19 22.03 22.91
CA LEU A 43 14.79 21.73 24.29
C LEU A 43 15.70 20.67 24.93
N ASP A 44 16.07 19.63 24.18
CA ASP A 44 17.00 18.59 24.63
C ASP A 44 18.41 19.15 24.91
N ALA A 45 18.84 20.14 24.12
CA ALA A 45 20.12 20.82 24.30
C ALA A 45 20.09 21.87 25.42
N LEU A 46 18.90 22.39 25.76
CA LEU A 46 18.67 23.46 26.74
C LEU A 46 17.47 23.11 27.64
N PRO A 47 17.68 22.24 28.65
CA PRO A 47 16.61 21.72 29.51
C PRO A 47 16.02 22.76 30.47
N ASP A 48 16.57 23.96 30.49
CA ASP A 48 16.12 25.08 31.32
C ASP A 48 14.90 25.81 30.72
N ASP A 49 14.37 25.31 29.59
CA ASP A 49 13.24 25.84 28.81
C ASP A 49 13.19 27.37 28.75
N ARG A 50 14.37 28.01 28.63
CA ARG A 50 14.44 29.49 28.70
C ARG A 50 13.75 30.21 27.56
N PHE A 51 13.36 29.46 26.53
CA PHE A 51 12.64 29.97 25.37
C PHE A 51 11.13 29.71 25.47
N GLY A 52 10.64 29.04 26.53
CA GLY A 52 9.23 28.72 26.72
C GLY A 52 8.68 27.84 25.60
N LEU A 53 9.49 26.89 25.14
CA LEU A 53 9.12 25.92 24.12
C LEU A 53 8.26 24.82 24.72
N ASP A 54 8.35 24.53 26.02
CA ASP A 54 7.57 23.51 26.74
C ASP A 54 6.81 24.12 27.94
N PRO A 55 5.74 24.89 27.71
CA PRO A 55 5.03 25.60 28.78
C PRO A 55 4.36 24.68 29.82
N ASP A 56 4.05 23.45 29.46
CA ASP A 56 3.44 22.44 30.32
C ASP A 56 4.45 21.47 30.94
N ASN A 57 5.74 21.64 30.62
CA ASN A 57 6.90 20.97 31.20
C ASN A 57 6.81 19.44 31.14
N ASN A 58 6.33 18.94 30.00
CA ASN A 58 6.11 17.51 29.75
C ASN A 58 7.24 16.86 28.94
N SER A 59 8.33 17.61 28.71
CA SER A 59 9.51 17.27 27.92
C SER A 59 9.28 17.24 26.41
N VAL A 60 8.22 17.88 25.91
CA VAL A 60 7.91 17.97 24.49
C VAL A 60 7.85 19.43 24.04
N ALA A 61 8.78 19.83 23.17
CA ALA A 61 8.86 21.19 22.69
C ALA A 61 7.77 21.51 21.65
N CYS A 62 7.18 22.70 21.80
CA CYS A 62 6.28 23.35 20.85
C CYS A 62 5.11 22.48 20.41
N GLU A 63 4.66 21.59 21.28
CA GLU A 63 3.56 20.67 21.02
C GLU A 63 2.25 21.41 20.70
N GLY A 64 2.01 22.58 21.29
CA GLY A 64 0.83 23.40 20.95
C GLY A 64 0.91 24.11 19.59
N PHE A 65 2.12 24.31 19.05
CA PHE A 65 2.36 25.08 17.82
C PHE A 65 2.58 24.18 16.59
N PHE A 66 3.28 23.06 16.78
CA PHE A 66 3.45 22.00 15.78
C PHE A 66 2.47 20.85 15.98
N CYS A 67 1.42 21.02 16.79
CA CYS A 67 0.19 20.26 16.67
C CYS A 67 -0.32 20.47 15.24
N LEU A 68 0.14 19.58 14.36
CA LEU A 68 -0.41 19.25 13.06
C LEU A 68 -1.87 19.72 13.01
N LYS A 69 -2.17 20.72 12.17
CA LYS A 69 -3.53 20.87 11.64
C LYS A 69 -3.81 19.60 10.85
N THR A 70 -4.14 18.53 11.53
CA THR A 70 -4.49 17.24 10.94
C THR A 70 -6.00 17.14 11.00
N ASP A 71 -6.65 17.98 10.21
CA ASP A 71 -8.02 17.67 9.81
C ASP A 71 -7.98 16.55 8.76
N CYS A 72 -9.15 16.05 8.36
CA CYS A 72 -9.24 14.99 7.36
C CYS A 72 -8.50 15.31 6.04
N SER A 73 -8.28 16.58 5.69
CA SER A 73 -7.58 16.95 4.44
C SER A 73 -6.08 16.60 4.43
N THR A 74 -5.52 16.25 5.59
CA THR A 74 -4.11 15.86 5.72
C THR A 74 -3.85 14.37 5.54
N PHE A 75 -4.90 13.57 5.43
CA PHE A 75 -4.80 12.12 5.29
C PHE A 75 -5.17 11.70 3.87
N ASP A 76 -4.31 10.89 3.25
CA ASP A 76 -4.60 10.34 1.92
C ASP A 76 -5.74 9.31 1.94
N THR A 77 -5.97 8.68 3.10
CA THR A 77 -6.90 7.56 3.26
C THR A 77 -7.51 7.55 4.66
N GLN A 78 -8.73 7.02 4.76
CA GLN A 78 -9.46 6.81 6.02
C GLN A 78 -8.63 5.99 7.03
N GLU A 79 -7.94 4.93 6.60
CA GLU A 79 -7.12 4.05 7.46
C GLU A 79 -6.05 4.83 8.26
N LYS A 80 -5.41 5.81 7.61
CA LYS A 80 -4.38 6.64 8.27
C LYS A 80 -5.00 7.59 9.28
N ALA A 81 -6.17 8.15 8.99
CA ALA A 81 -6.92 8.97 9.93
C ALA A 81 -7.39 8.13 11.13
N GLN A 82 -7.85 6.90 10.87
CA GLN A 82 -8.29 5.96 11.91
C GLN A 82 -7.16 5.60 12.85
N ALA A 83 -5.97 5.30 12.33
CA ALA A 83 -4.81 5.00 13.17
C ALA A 83 -4.45 6.14 14.13
N VAL A 84 -4.72 7.40 13.74
CA VAL A 84 -4.52 8.56 14.62
C VAL A 84 -5.62 8.66 15.68
N LEU A 85 -6.89 8.43 15.32
CA LEU A 85 -8.00 8.38 16.28
C LEU A 85 -7.82 7.26 17.32
N ASP A 86 -7.35 6.08 16.89
CA ASP A 86 -7.09 4.93 17.76
C ASP A 86 -5.90 5.18 18.71
N ALA A 87 -4.87 5.87 18.22
CA ALA A 87 -3.67 6.20 19.01
C ALA A 87 -3.89 7.36 19.99
N LEU A 88 -4.83 8.27 19.69
CA LEU A 88 -5.08 9.49 20.46
C LEU A 88 -6.59 9.59 20.81
N PRO A 89 -7.03 8.86 21.84
CA PRO A 89 -8.43 8.88 22.27
C PRO A 89 -8.86 10.29 22.70
N GLY A 90 -10.04 10.72 22.25
CA GLY A 90 -10.66 12.00 22.62
C GLY A 90 -10.91 12.98 21.47
N ASP A 91 -10.80 12.52 20.22
CA ASP A 91 -11.10 13.27 18.98
C ASP A 91 -10.60 14.72 18.99
N ARG A 92 -9.40 14.95 19.55
CA ARG A 92 -8.81 16.30 19.70
C ARG A 92 -8.62 17.01 18.37
N PHE A 93 -8.62 16.26 17.26
CA PHE A 93 -8.38 16.75 15.91
C PHE A 93 -9.65 16.83 15.05
N GLY A 94 -10.83 16.47 15.58
CA GLY A 94 -12.09 16.50 14.82
C GLY A 94 -12.09 15.52 13.65
N LEU A 95 -11.43 14.37 13.81
CA LEU A 95 -11.42 13.30 12.83
C LEU A 95 -12.72 12.51 12.87
N ASP A 96 -13.43 12.46 13.99
CA ASP A 96 -14.71 11.76 14.17
C ASP A 96 -15.81 12.71 14.71
N PRO A 97 -16.34 13.64 13.88
CA PRO A 97 -17.29 14.64 14.34
C PRO A 97 -18.63 14.08 14.83
N ASP A 98 -19.02 12.89 14.39
CA ASP A 98 -20.25 12.21 14.79
C ASP A 98 -20.05 11.23 15.96
N GLY A 99 -18.80 10.99 16.37
CA GLY A 99 -18.43 10.25 17.57
C GLY A 99 -18.74 8.77 17.48
N ASN A 100 -18.75 8.20 16.28
CA ASN A 100 -19.13 6.82 16.03
C ASN A 100 -17.93 5.84 16.11
N GLY A 101 -16.73 6.38 16.33
CA GLY A 101 -15.46 5.66 16.41
C GLY A 101 -14.73 5.52 15.07
N ILE A 102 -15.23 6.16 13.99
CA ILE A 102 -14.67 6.08 12.65
C ILE A 102 -14.14 7.46 12.24
N ALA A 103 -12.83 7.55 12.03
CA ALA A 103 -12.19 8.79 11.59
C ALA A 103 -12.45 9.05 10.10
N CYS A 104 -12.77 10.30 9.75
CA CYS A 104 -12.71 10.88 8.41
C CYS A 104 -13.38 10.03 7.33
N GLU A 105 -14.64 9.69 7.56
CA GLU A 105 -15.45 8.80 6.70
C GLU A 105 -15.57 9.26 5.24
N ASN A 106 -15.30 10.54 4.98
CA ASN A 106 -15.28 11.12 3.63
C ASN A 106 -13.96 10.86 2.87
N LEU A 107 -12.95 10.28 3.50
CA LEU A 107 -11.73 9.85 2.83
C LEU A 107 -11.92 8.48 2.21
N SER A 108 -11.25 8.24 1.08
CA SER A 108 -11.22 6.92 0.46
C SER A 108 -10.75 5.89 1.50
N SER A 109 -11.54 4.83 1.72
CA SER A 109 -10.98 3.59 2.23
C SER A 109 -9.91 3.13 1.24
N LYS A 110 -8.80 2.60 1.76
CA LYS A 110 -7.76 2.05 0.91
C LYS A 110 -8.32 0.81 0.22
N ASN A 111 -8.19 0.74 -1.10
CA ASN A 111 -8.59 -0.43 -1.86
C ASN A 111 -7.78 -1.67 -1.42
N HIS A 112 -8.47 -2.75 -1.11
CA HIS A 112 -7.89 -4.06 -0.88
C HIS A 112 -7.99 -4.88 -2.16
N PRO A 113 -6.91 -5.54 -2.60
CA PRO A 113 -6.96 -6.34 -3.80
C PRO A 113 -7.89 -7.55 -3.61
N PRO A 114 -8.50 -8.05 -4.71
CA PRO A 114 -9.31 -9.24 -4.67
C PRO A 114 -8.52 -10.46 -4.20
N THR A 115 -9.23 -11.48 -3.73
CA THR A 115 -8.65 -12.72 -3.21
C THR A 115 -9.24 -13.94 -3.91
N VAL A 116 -8.45 -15.03 -3.97
CA VAL A 116 -8.95 -16.32 -4.46
C VAL A 116 -9.67 -17.03 -3.32
N LYS A 117 -11.00 -17.11 -3.42
CA LYS A 117 -11.84 -17.78 -2.42
C LYS A 117 -11.90 -19.28 -2.63
N ASN A 118 -12.07 -19.72 -3.88
CA ASN A 118 -12.11 -21.15 -4.23
C ASN A 118 -11.23 -21.41 -5.44
N LYS A 119 -10.40 -22.46 -5.34
CA LYS A 119 -9.56 -22.90 -6.46
C LYS A 119 -10.40 -23.61 -7.52
N ILE A 120 -10.07 -23.38 -8.77
CA ILE A 120 -10.65 -24.09 -9.91
C ILE A 120 -9.93 -25.44 -10.09
N ASN A 121 -10.70 -26.52 -10.19
CA ASN A 121 -10.17 -27.83 -10.56
C ASN A 121 -9.74 -27.87 -12.03
N ASN A 122 -8.79 -28.74 -12.36
CA ASN A 122 -8.40 -28.94 -13.75
C ASN A 122 -9.60 -29.43 -14.58
N GLN A 123 -9.74 -28.90 -15.78
CA GLN A 123 -10.80 -29.23 -16.72
C GLN A 123 -10.27 -30.19 -17.78
N ASN A 124 -11.17 -31.00 -18.34
CA ASN A 124 -10.88 -31.89 -19.46
C ASN A 124 -11.67 -31.43 -20.69
N ALA A 125 -11.04 -31.50 -21.85
CA ALA A 125 -11.66 -31.26 -23.13
C ALA A 125 -11.29 -32.40 -24.09
N THR A 126 -12.10 -32.60 -25.13
CA THR A 126 -11.89 -33.67 -26.10
C THR A 126 -11.69 -33.08 -27.48
N VAL A 127 -10.67 -33.54 -28.20
CA VAL A 127 -10.38 -33.10 -29.58
C VAL A 127 -11.64 -33.20 -30.45
N LYS A 128 -11.96 -32.13 -31.20
CA LYS A 128 -13.13 -32.00 -32.07
C LYS A 128 -14.50 -32.01 -31.36
N SER A 129 -14.54 -31.92 -30.03
CA SER A 129 -15.78 -31.78 -29.27
C SER A 129 -15.91 -30.38 -28.71
N GLU A 130 -17.15 -29.90 -28.56
CA GLU A 130 -17.41 -28.61 -27.92
C GLU A 130 -16.98 -28.65 -26.44
N PHE A 131 -16.23 -27.64 -26.04
CA PHE A 131 -15.85 -27.38 -24.66
C PHE A 131 -16.59 -26.13 -24.19
N ILE A 132 -17.30 -26.23 -23.07
CA ILE A 132 -17.94 -25.12 -22.38
C ILE A 132 -17.64 -25.26 -20.89
N TYR A 133 -17.12 -24.19 -20.28
CA TYR A 133 -16.86 -24.15 -18.85
C TYR A 133 -17.12 -22.75 -18.30
N ARG A 134 -18.13 -22.62 -17.44
CA ARG A 134 -18.41 -21.40 -16.69
C ARG A 134 -17.59 -21.39 -15.40
N VAL A 135 -16.85 -20.31 -15.16
CA VAL A 135 -16.15 -20.07 -13.90
C VAL A 135 -17.19 -19.90 -12.79
N PRO A 136 -17.07 -20.61 -11.66
CA PRO A 136 -17.96 -20.42 -10.51
C PRO A 136 -17.87 -18.99 -9.94
N ASP A 137 -19.01 -18.38 -9.63
CA ASP A 137 -19.07 -17.00 -9.11
C ASP A 137 -18.35 -16.82 -7.77
N ASN A 138 -18.16 -17.92 -7.02
CA ASN A 138 -17.44 -17.93 -5.75
C ASN A 138 -15.92 -18.21 -5.90
N THR A 139 -15.36 -18.10 -7.10
CA THR A 139 -13.91 -18.30 -7.34
C THR A 139 -13.10 -17.19 -6.70
N PHE A 140 -13.54 -15.95 -6.86
CA PHE A 140 -12.89 -14.75 -6.33
C PHE A 140 -13.83 -14.01 -5.38
N SER A 141 -13.26 -13.22 -4.49
CA SER A 141 -14.01 -12.28 -3.66
C SER A 141 -13.17 -11.05 -3.38
N ASP A 142 -13.83 -9.92 -3.32
CA ASP A 142 -13.23 -8.65 -2.97
C ASP A 142 -13.58 -8.26 -1.52
N PRO A 143 -12.61 -7.88 -0.67
CA PRO A 143 -12.89 -7.45 0.71
C PRO A 143 -13.75 -6.19 0.81
N ASP A 144 -13.65 -5.27 -0.15
CA ASP A 144 -14.40 -4.01 -0.19
C ASP A 144 -15.76 -4.18 -0.90
N GLY A 145 -16.03 -5.36 -1.47
CA GLY A 145 -17.26 -5.67 -2.17
C GLY A 145 -17.30 -5.12 -3.60
N ASP A 146 -16.15 -4.77 -4.16
CA ASP A 146 -16.04 -4.27 -5.52
C ASP A 146 -16.42 -5.32 -6.57
N SER A 147 -16.93 -4.83 -7.71
CA SER A 147 -17.30 -5.68 -8.84
C SER A 147 -16.05 -6.14 -9.59
N LEU A 148 -15.90 -7.46 -9.73
CA LEU A 148 -14.71 -8.05 -10.35
C LEU A 148 -14.90 -8.31 -11.84
N THR A 149 -13.97 -7.82 -12.65
CA THR A 149 -13.86 -8.16 -14.07
C THR A 149 -12.84 -9.27 -14.24
N LEU A 150 -13.24 -10.36 -14.92
CA LEU A 150 -12.34 -11.48 -15.18
C LEU A 150 -11.69 -11.37 -16.56
N SER A 151 -10.43 -11.80 -16.64
CA SER A 151 -9.72 -12.00 -17.90
C SER A 151 -8.86 -13.27 -17.85
N ALA A 152 -8.52 -13.82 -19.00
CA ALA A 152 -7.81 -15.09 -19.09
C ALA A 152 -6.68 -15.06 -20.11
N THR A 153 -5.53 -15.60 -19.71
CA THR A 153 -4.34 -15.79 -20.55
C THR A 153 -3.75 -17.17 -20.28
N LEU A 154 -2.73 -17.57 -21.05
CA LEU A 154 -1.88 -18.67 -20.65
C LEU A 154 -1.00 -18.25 -19.46
N LYS A 155 -0.56 -19.20 -18.64
CA LYS A 155 0.29 -18.95 -17.45
C LYS A 155 1.55 -18.12 -17.76
N ASN A 156 2.08 -18.21 -18.98
CA ASN A 156 3.25 -17.46 -19.42
C ASN A 156 2.91 -16.04 -19.91
N GLY A 157 1.66 -15.58 -19.77
CA GLY A 157 1.18 -14.28 -20.23
C GLY A 157 0.83 -14.23 -21.72
N SER A 158 1.02 -15.32 -22.47
CA SER A 158 0.61 -15.36 -23.89
C SER A 158 -0.91 -15.49 -24.04
N ASP A 159 -1.40 -15.15 -25.23
CA ASP A 159 -2.81 -15.29 -25.59
C ASP A 159 -3.30 -16.74 -25.45
N LEU A 160 -4.61 -16.89 -25.25
CA LEU A 160 -5.25 -18.20 -25.26
C LEU A 160 -5.04 -18.91 -26.61
N PRO A 161 -5.00 -20.25 -26.63
CA PRO A 161 -4.95 -21.00 -27.88
C PRO A 161 -6.12 -20.60 -28.80
N LYS A 162 -5.89 -20.53 -30.12
CA LYS A 162 -6.91 -20.11 -31.10
C LYS A 162 -8.28 -20.81 -31.01
N TRP A 163 -8.31 -22.00 -30.42
CA TRP A 163 -9.54 -22.78 -30.28
C TRP A 163 -10.37 -22.40 -29.05
N LEU A 164 -9.80 -21.66 -28.09
CA LEU A 164 -10.37 -21.35 -26.79
C LEU A 164 -10.60 -19.84 -26.67
N SER A 165 -11.84 -19.45 -26.37
CA SER A 165 -12.23 -18.08 -26.06
C SER A 165 -12.68 -17.98 -24.60
N PHE A 166 -12.56 -16.78 -24.02
CA PHE A 166 -13.13 -16.45 -22.72
C PHE A 166 -14.03 -15.23 -22.86
N ASP A 167 -15.29 -15.38 -22.46
CA ASP A 167 -16.26 -14.29 -22.39
C ASP A 167 -16.35 -13.79 -20.96
N SER A 168 -15.87 -12.56 -20.72
CA SER A 168 -15.86 -11.92 -19.40
C SER A 168 -17.24 -11.44 -18.95
N SER A 169 -18.23 -11.33 -19.85
CA SER A 169 -19.60 -10.94 -19.48
C SER A 169 -20.37 -12.11 -18.85
N THR A 170 -20.07 -13.33 -19.30
CA THR A 170 -20.69 -14.57 -18.80
C THR A 170 -19.74 -15.42 -17.94
N ASN A 171 -18.49 -15.00 -17.81
CA ASN A 171 -17.39 -15.73 -17.18
C ASN A 171 -17.23 -17.16 -17.72
N THR A 172 -17.40 -17.33 -19.03
CA THR A 172 -17.45 -18.65 -19.69
C THR A 172 -16.32 -18.83 -20.68
N PHE A 173 -15.60 -19.95 -20.54
CA PHE A 173 -14.70 -20.47 -21.56
C PHE A 173 -15.49 -21.31 -22.56
N SER A 174 -15.23 -21.12 -23.85
CA SER A 174 -15.83 -21.92 -24.92
C SER A 174 -14.86 -22.19 -26.06
N GLY A 175 -15.04 -23.30 -26.78
CA GLY A 175 -14.15 -23.65 -27.87
C GLY A 175 -14.27 -25.06 -28.42
N ILE A 176 -13.52 -25.35 -29.50
CA ILE A 176 -13.40 -26.70 -30.08
C ILE A 176 -11.91 -27.02 -30.27
N PRO A 177 -11.27 -27.78 -29.37
CA PRO A 177 -9.84 -28.05 -29.46
C PRO A 177 -9.49 -28.91 -30.67
N THR A 178 -8.37 -28.57 -31.29
CA THR A 178 -7.93 -29.21 -32.55
C THR A 178 -6.82 -30.23 -32.36
N ARG A 179 -6.11 -30.21 -31.23
CA ARG A 179 -4.96 -31.07 -30.94
C ARG A 179 -4.85 -31.36 -29.45
N LYS A 180 -4.36 -32.56 -29.11
CA LYS A 180 -4.01 -32.97 -27.74
C LYS A 180 -2.93 -32.05 -27.16
N ALA A 181 -3.20 -31.49 -25.99
CA ALA A 181 -2.30 -30.58 -25.28
C ALA A 181 -2.75 -30.39 -23.83
N ILE A 182 -1.88 -29.79 -23.02
CA ILE A 182 -2.23 -29.30 -21.69
C ILE A 182 -2.00 -27.79 -21.70
N HIS A 183 -3.06 -27.02 -21.48
CA HIS A 183 -3.02 -25.57 -21.45
C HIS A 183 -3.10 -25.08 -20.00
N PRO A 184 -2.03 -24.53 -19.42
CA PRO A 184 -2.08 -23.88 -18.12
C PRO A 184 -2.70 -22.49 -18.30
N ILE A 185 -3.92 -22.32 -17.81
CA ILE A 185 -4.68 -21.06 -17.91
C ILE A 185 -4.44 -20.25 -16.64
N SER A 186 -4.11 -18.97 -16.82
CA SER A 186 -4.13 -17.95 -15.77
C SER A 186 -5.42 -17.17 -15.87
N LEU A 187 -6.25 -17.24 -14.83
CA LEU A 187 -7.47 -16.46 -14.71
C LEU A 187 -7.20 -15.32 -13.73
N ILE A 188 -7.40 -14.09 -14.18
CA ILE A 188 -7.16 -12.86 -13.42
C ILE A 188 -8.50 -12.23 -13.06
N ALA A 189 -8.64 -11.80 -11.81
CA ALA A 189 -9.71 -10.92 -11.36
C ALA A 189 -9.12 -9.53 -11.08
N ASP A 190 -9.81 -8.51 -11.58
CA ASP A 190 -9.48 -7.09 -11.45
C ASP A 190 -10.66 -6.36 -10.83
N ASP A 191 -10.42 -5.55 -9.80
CA ASP A 191 -11.43 -4.77 -9.07
C ASP A 191 -11.74 -3.41 -9.73
N GLY A 192 -10.99 -3.00 -10.75
CA GLY A 192 -11.11 -1.68 -11.38
C GLY A 192 -10.66 -0.52 -10.50
N LYS A 193 -10.09 -0.80 -9.33
CA LYS A 193 -9.56 0.11 -8.32
C LYS A 193 -8.05 -0.04 -8.11
N GLY A 194 -7.42 -0.90 -8.90
CA GLY A 194 -5.97 -1.10 -8.95
C GLY A 194 -5.48 -2.35 -8.23
N GLY A 195 -6.39 -3.17 -7.70
CA GLY A 195 -6.08 -4.48 -7.16
C GLY A 195 -6.38 -5.59 -8.17
N THR A 196 -5.47 -6.56 -8.24
CA THR A 196 -5.64 -7.74 -9.08
C THR A 196 -5.17 -9.00 -8.35
N VAL A 197 -5.79 -10.13 -8.68
CA VAL A 197 -5.37 -11.45 -8.23
C VAL A 197 -5.50 -12.45 -9.35
N SER A 198 -4.63 -13.47 -9.37
CA SER A 198 -4.72 -14.53 -10.36
C SER A 198 -4.71 -15.91 -9.74
N THR A 199 -5.34 -16.85 -10.42
CA THR A 199 -5.28 -18.29 -10.11
C THR A 199 -5.01 -19.08 -11.39
N VAL A 200 -4.40 -20.25 -11.24
CA VAL A 200 -4.00 -21.10 -12.37
C VAL A 200 -4.66 -22.45 -12.27
N PHE A 201 -5.28 -22.88 -13.37
CA PHE A 201 -5.78 -24.25 -13.57
C PHE A 201 -5.36 -24.77 -14.93
N ARG A 202 -5.51 -26.08 -15.17
CA ARG A 202 -5.16 -26.68 -16.47
C ARG A 202 -6.41 -27.12 -17.21
N ILE A 203 -6.42 -26.91 -18.52
CA ILE A 203 -7.32 -27.58 -19.43
C ILE A 203 -6.51 -28.68 -20.15
N ARG A 204 -6.85 -29.93 -19.89
CA ARG A 204 -6.25 -31.10 -20.55
C ARG A 204 -7.12 -31.50 -21.73
N VAL A 205 -6.60 -31.35 -22.93
CA VAL A 205 -7.22 -31.86 -24.15
C VAL A 205 -6.75 -33.30 -24.35
N SER A 206 -7.69 -34.23 -24.50
CA SER A 206 -7.43 -35.64 -24.83
C SER A 206 -8.10 -36.02 -26.15
N ASP A 207 -7.67 -37.13 -26.74
CA ASP A 207 -8.39 -37.72 -27.86
C ASP A 207 -9.70 -38.37 -27.40
N VAL A 208 -10.57 -38.64 -28.36
CA VAL A 208 -11.82 -39.39 -28.19
C VAL A 208 -11.58 -40.84 -27.79
#